data_AF-A0A849TEN7-F1
#
_entry.id   AF-A0A849TEN7-F1
#
_cell.length_a   1.000
_cell.length_b   1.000
_cell.length_c   1.000
_cell.angle_alpha   90.00
_cell.angle_beta   90.00
_cell.angle_gamma   90.00
#
_symmetry.space_group_name_H-M   'P 1'
#
loop_
_entity.id
_entity.type
_entity.pdbx_description
1 polymer ?
#
loop_
_entity_poly.entity_id
_entity_poly.type
_entity_poly.pdbx_seq_one_letter_code
_entity_poly.pdbx_strand_id
1 'polypeptide(L)'
;MLLSSADRVVGLTVNFALNVIISRLLTPSEVGVALIGTATAVVAIGIRDFATPAYLVQKPEIDATDVRTTTALNVILGVVVAALLMGVAPLMQRVYGDPRLTTFFTVVAIANIVEASMAPMQSLLQRDMKFR
;
A
#
# COMPACT_ATOMS: atom_id res chain seq x y z
N MET A 1 19.64 -15.38 3.66
CA MET A 1 19.79 -14.89 2.27
C MET A 1 18.96 -15.70 1.27
N LEU A 2 19.05 -17.04 1.22
CA LEU A 2 18.24 -17.84 0.28
C LEU A 2 16.72 -17.76 0.54
N LEU A 3 16.28 -17.78 1.81
CA LEU A 3 14.86 -17.63 2.16
C LEU A 3 14.29 -16.26 1.76
N SER A 4 15.03 -15.17 1.96
CA SER A 4 14.59 -13.81 1.59
C SER A 4 14.54 -13.59 0.07
N SER A 5 15.46 -14.21 -0.67
CA SER A 5 15.43 -14.19 -2.13
C SER A 5 14.26 -15.02 -2.68
N ALA A 6 13.98 -16.18 -2.07
CA ALA A 6 12.85 -17.01 -2.43
C ALA A 6 11.52 -16.29 -2.20
N ASP A 7 11.34 -15.65 -1.05
CA ASP A 7 10.10 -14.93 -0.70
C ASP A 7 9.83 -13.78 -1.69
N ARG A 8 10.88 -13.06 -2.09
CA ARG A 8 10.79 -11.97 -3.06
C ARG A 8 10.48 -12.45 -4.48
N VAL A 9 11.07 -13.56 -4.90
CA VAL A 9 10.78 -14.18 -6.21
C VAL A 9 9.36 -14.72 -6.24
N VAL A 10 8.89 -15.36 -5.16
CA VAL A 10 7.50 -15.84 -5.04
C VAL A 10 6.52 -14.67 -5.13
N GLY A 11 6.73 -13.59 -4.37
CA GLY A 11 5.88 -12.41 -4.43
C GLY A 11 5.81 -11.77 -5.82
N LEU A 12 6.93 -11.71 -6.54
CA LEU A 12 7.00 -11.22 -7.92
C LEU A 12 6.25 -12.13 -8.90
N THR A 13 6.46 -13.45 -8.83
CA THR A 13 5.78 -14.43 -9.70
C THR A 13 4.27 -14.40 -9.47
N VAL A 14 3.84 -14.32 -8.21
CA VAL A 14 2.42 -14.23 -7.84
C VAL A 14 1.81 -12.92 -8.37
N ASN A 15 2.47 -11.78 -8.17
CA ASN A 15 1.99 -10.49 -8.71
C ASN A 15 1.90 -10.51 -10.24
N PHE A 16 2.91 -11.06 -10.91
CA PHE A 16 2.93 -11.15 -12.37
C PHE A 16 1.78 -12.01 -12.90
N ALA A 17 1.56 -13.19 -12.30
CA ALA A 17 0.46 -14.06 -12.67
C ALA A 17 -0.91 -13.41 -12.44
N LEU A 18 -1.08 -12.73 -11.29
CA LEU A 18 -2.27 -11.93 -10.98
C LEU A 18 -2.52 -10.88 -12.07
N ASN A 19 -1.50 -10.13 -12.47
CA ASN A 19 -1.63 -9.06 -13.45
C ASN A 19 -2.04 -9.60 -14.84
N VAL A 20 -1.50 -10.76 -15.25
CA VAL A 20 -1.87 -11.43 -16.51
C VAL A 20 -3.33 -11.91 -16.47
N ILE A 21 -3.77 -12.47 -15.34
CA ILE A 21 -5.16 -12.93 -15.16
C ILE A 21 -6.12 -11.74 -15.19
N ILE A 22 -5.80 -10.68 -14.45
CA ILE A 22 -6.54 -9.41 -14.42
C ILE A 22 -6.64 -8.84 -15.84
N SER A 23 -5.53 -8.77 -16.59
CA SER A 23 -5.53 -8.31 -17.98
C SER A 23 -6.41 -9.13 -18.92
N ARG A 24 -6.67 -10.41 -18.62
CA ARG A 24 -7.58 -11.25 -19.42
C ARG A 24 -9.02 -11.22 -18.94
N LEU A 25 -9.25 -10.90 -17.67
CA LEU A 25 -10.58 -10.82 -17.07
C LEU A 25 -11.25 -9.47 -17.35
N LEU A 26 -10.45 -8.39 -17.52
CA LEU A 26 -10.96 -7.06 -17.84
C LEU A 26 -11.20 -6.90 -19.34
N THR A 27 -12.43 -6.58 -19.69
CA THR A 27 -12.87 -6.12 -21.01
C THR A 27 -12.26 -4.73 -21.28
N PRO A 28 -11.96 -4.32 -22.53
CA PRO A 28 -11.19 -3.09 -22.81
C PRO A 28 -11.74 -1.80 -22.19
N SER A 29 -13.06 -1.71 -21.96
CA SER A 29 -13.70 -0.59 -21.26
C SER A 29 -13.39 -0.56 -19.76
N GLU A 30 -13.19 -1.73 -19.14
CA GLU A 30 -12.92 -1.89 -17.71
C GLU A 30 -11.43 -1.62 -17.40
N VAL A 31 -10.53 -1.88 -18.36
CA VAL A 31 -9.09 -1.62 -18.23
C VAL A 31 -8.79 -0.14 -17.99
N GLY A 32 -9.48 0.76 -18.71
CA GLY A 32 -9.30 2.20 -18.53
C GLY A 32 -9.68 2.67 -17.12
N VAL A 33 -10.80 2.17 -16.61
CA VAL A 33 -11.30 2.45 -15.26
C VAL A 33 -10.35 1.91 -14.19
N ALA A 34 -9.88 0.67 -14.35
CA ALA A 34 -8.91 0.06 -13.45
C ALA A 34 -7.55 0.77 -13.46
N LEU A 35 -7.06 1.20 -14.63
CA LEU A 35 -5.81 1.96 -14.74
C LEU A 35 -5.89 3.30 -14.01
N ILE A 36 -6.99 4.04 -14.15
CA ILE A 36 -7.19 5.33 -13.49
C ILE A 36 -7.35 5.15 -11.98
N GLY A 37 -8.12 4.14 -11.56
CA GLY A 37 -8.25 3.76 -10.15
C GLY A 37 -6.89 3.41 -9.54
N THR A 38 -6.12 2.57 -10.23
CA THR A 38 -4.79 2.14 -9.78
C THR A 38 -3.80 3.30 -9.76
N ALA A 39 -3.76 4.16 -10.78
CA ALA A 39 -2.89 5.32 -10.82
C ALA A 39 -3.20 6.30 -9.66
N THR A 40 -4.48 6.52 -9.39
CA THR A 40 -4.92 7.37 -8.27
C THR A 40 -4.51 6.75 -6.94
N ALA A 41 -4.68 5.43 -6.78
CA ALA A 41 -4.25 4.70 -5.60
C ALA A 41 -2.73 4.77 -5.40
N VAL A 42 -1.94 4.58 -6.46
CA VAL A 42 -0.47 4.67 -6.42
C VAL A 42 -0.02 6.06 -5.98
N VAL A 43 -0.65 7.12 -6.48
CA VAL A 43 -0.34 8.49 -6.03
C VAL A 43 -0.67 8.68 -4.54
N ALA A 44 -1.85 8.23 -4.10
CA ALA A 44 -2.28 8.36 -2.72
C ALA A 44 -1.39 7.57 -1.74
N ILE A 45 -1.04 6.33 -2.10
CA ILE A 45 -0.15 5.47 -1.31
C ILE A 45 1.29 5.99 -1.36
N GLY A 46 1.76 6.48 -2.51
CA GLY A 46 3.09 7.06 -2.66
C GLY A 46 3.36 8.23 -1.72
N ILE A 47 2.35 9.05 -1.40
CA ILE A 47 2.48 10.13 -0.40
C ILE A 47 2.82 9.56 0.99
N ARG A 48 2.21 8.45 1.39
CA ARG A 48 2.53 7.75 2.64
C ARG A 48 3.96 7.20 2.62
N ASP A 49 4.35 6.59 1.51
CA ASP A 49 5.69 5.99 1.35
C ASP A 49 6.80 7.05 1.28
N PHE A 50 6.50 8.28 0.89
CA PHE A 50 7.43 9.40 0.99
C PHE A 50 7.50 9.99 2.41
N ALA A 51 6.37 10.05 3.13
CA ALA A 51 6.32 10.62 4.47
C ALA A 51 6.99 9.75 5.54
N THR A 52 6.96 8.43 5.37
CA THR A 52 7.41 7.46 6.40
C THR A 52 8.95 7.35 6.53
N PRO A 53 9.74 7.23 5.44
CA PRO A 53 11.20 7.08 5.51
C PRO A 53 11.93 8.40 5.78
N ALA A 54 11.38 9.53 5.34
CA ALA A 54 12.03 10.84 5.49
C ALA A 54 12.22 11.26 6.96
N TYR A 55 11.36 10.78 7.87
CA TYR A 55 11.44 11.06 9.30
C TYR A 55 12.43 10.14 10.04
N LEU A 56 12.50 8.87 9.64
CA LEU A 56 13.39 7.85 10.23
C LEU A 56 14.86 8.05 9.84
N VAL A 57 15.13 8.41 8.58
CA VAL A 57 16.49 8.48 8.03
C VAL A 57 17.31 9.66 8.57
N GLN A 58 16.65 10.69 9.14
CA GLN A 58 17.35 11.87 9.68
C GLN A 58 17.84 11.71 11.12
N LYS A 59 17.52 10.62 11.82
CA LYS A 59 17.97 10.42 13.22
C LYS A 59 19.21 9.52 13.29
N PRO A 60 20.35 10.01 13.84
CA PRO A 60 21.60 9.25 13.90
C PRO A 60 21.63 8.14 14.98
N GLU A 61 20.76 8.19 15.99
CA GLU A 61 20.59 7.12 16.99
C GLU A 61 19.11 6.74 17.09
N ILE A 62 18.81 5.46 16.84
CA ILE A 62 17.44 4.92 16.86
C ILE A 62 17.23 4.19 18.18
N ASP A 63 16.36 4.72 19.05
CA ASP A 63 15.93 4.05 20.29
C ASP A 63 14.59 3.29 20.10
N ALA A 64 14.25 2.38 21.01
CA ALA A 64 12.99 1.62 21.00
C ALA A 64 11.74 2.53 21.00
N THR A 65 11.86 3.72 21.58
CA THR A 65 10.81 4.76 21.60
C THR A 65 10.55 5.35 20.21
N ASP A 66 11.59 5.47 19.38
CA ASP A 66 11.49 6.00 18.02
C ASP A 66 10.81 5.01 17.07
N VAL A 67 11.05 3.71 17.26
CA VAL A 67 10.36 2.65 16.50
C VAL A 67 8.86 2.65 16.76
N ARG A 68 8.44 2.77 18.04
CA ARG A 68 7.03 2.86 18.42
C ARG A 68 6.36 4.10 17.84
N THR A 69 7.06 5.24 17.86
CA THR A 69 6.56 6.52 17.34
C THR A 69 6.40 6.47 15.81
N THR A 70 7.39 5.94 15.11
CA THR A 70 7.35 5.74 13.65
C THR A 70 6.22 4.80 13.25
N THR A 71 6.06 3.70 13.99
CA THR A 71 5.01 2.73 13.74
C THR A 71 3.63 3.37 13.90
N ALA A 72 3.42 4.14 14.96
CA ALA A 72 2.17 4.88 15.17
C ALA A 72 1.92 5.90 14.05
N LEU A 73 2.95 6.64 13.62
CA LEU A 73 2.87 7.57 12.49
C LEU A 73 2.47 6.87 11.19
N ASN A 74 3.06 5.70 10.89
CA ASN A 74 2.74 4.94 9.69
C ASN A 74 1.29 4.43 9.69
N VAL A 75 0.79 3.98 10.84
CA VAL A 75 -0.63 3.58 11.00
C VAL A 75 -1.55 4.78 10.80
N ILE A 76 -1.25 5.94 11.41
CA ILE A 76 -2.04 7.17 11.24
C ILE A 76 -2.07 7.59 9.77
N LEU A 77 -0.91 7.62 9.10
CA LEU A 77 -0.83 7.94 7.68
C LEU A 77 -1.61 6.94 6.81
N GLY A 78 -1.54 5.64 7.13
CA GLY A 78 -2.34 4.61 6.47
C GLY A 78 -3.85 4.87 6.58
N VAL A 79 -4.32 5.25 7.78
CA VAL A 79 -5.74 5.61 8.00
C VAL A 79 -6.12 6.87 7.23
N VAL A 80 -5.26 7.91 7.22
CA VAL A 80 -5.50 9.14 6.47
C VAL A 80 -5.62 8.87 4.97
N VAL A 81 -4.72 8.07 4.41
CA VAL A 81 -4.77 7.67 2.99
C VAL A 81 -6.02 6.85 2.68
N ALA A 82 -6.40 5.91 3.55
CA ALA A 82 -7.63 5.13 3.38
C ALA A 82 -8.88 6.03 3.39
N ALA A 83 -8.93 7.01 4.30
CA ALA A 83 -10.02 7.99 4.35
C ALA A 83 -10.07 8.86 3.08
N LEU A 84 -8.91 9.30 2.56
CA LEU A 84 -8.82 10.04 1.30
C LEU A 84 -9.32 9.20 0.12
N LEU A 85 -8.90 7.94 0.01
CA LEU A 85 -9.36 7.03 -1.04
C LEU A 85 -10.88 6.82 -1.00
N MET A 86 -11.44 6.63 0.20
CA MET A 86 -12.89 6.51 0.38
C MET A 86 -13.64 7.82 0.05
N GLY A 87 -13.05 8.98 0.34
CA GLY A 87 -13.62 10.28 -0.02
C GLY A 87 -13.58 10.57 -1.53
N VAL A 88 -12.52 10.10 -2.22
CA VAL A 88 -12.35 10.24 -3.67
C VAL A 88 -13.20 9.23 -4.45
N ALA A 89 -13.49 8.06 -3.87
CA ALA A 89 -14.31 7.02 -4.49
C ALA A 89 -15.65 7.50 -5.09
N PRO A 90 -16.54 8.21 -4.35
CA PRO A 90 -17.79 8.71 -4.91
C PRO A 90 -17.60 9.82 -5.95
N LEU A 91 -16.51 10.61 -5.85
CA LEU A 91 -16.18 11.61 -6.86
C LEU A 91 -15.81 10.93 -8.18
N MET A 92 -14.97 9.89 -8.11
CA MET A 92 -14.56 9.10 -9.28
C MET A 92 -15.74 8.36 -9.90
N GLN A 93 -16.64 7.80 -9.09
CA GLN A 93 -17.89 7.22 -9.59
C GLN A 93 -18.72 8.23 -10.38
N ARG A 94 -18.84 9.48 -9.91
CA ARG A 94 -19.61 10.53 -10.61
C ARG A 94 -18.96 10.98 -11.91
N VAL A 95 -17.63 11.06 -11.94
CA VAL A 95 -16.87 11.48 -13.14
C VAL A 95 -16.86 10.41 -14.22
N TYR A 96 -16.72 9.14 -13.84
CA TYR A 96 -16.58 8.02 -14.80
C TYR A 96 -17.87 7.22 -15.02
N GLY A 97 -18.90 7.42 -14.18
CA GLY A 97 -20.19 6.76 -14.31
C GLY A 97 -20.22 5.26 -13.96
N ASP A 98 -19.10 4.69 -13.49
CA ASP A 98 -18.99 3.27 -13.18
C ASP A 98 -18.96 3.01 -11.65
N PRO A 99 -19.98 2.35 -11.06
CA PRO A 99 -20.02 2.03 -9.63
C PRO A 99 -18.91 1.07 -9.18
N ARG A 100 -18.25 0.36 -10.10
CA ARG A 100 -17.14 -0.55 -9.77
C ARG A 100 -15.90 0.18 -9.26
N LEU A 101 -15.74 1.47 -9.59
CA LEU A 101 -14.67 2.31 -9.02
C LEU A 101 -14.81 2.45 -7.52
N THR A 102 -16.04 2.60 -7.03
CA THR A 102 -16.29 2.72 -5.59
C THR A 102 -15.83 1.45 -4.88
N THR A 103 -16.20 0.28 -5.39
CA THR A 103 -15.74 -1.01 -4.86
C THR A 103 -14.22 -1.16 -4.92
N PHE A 104 -13.59 -0.77 -6.03
CA PHE A 104 -12.14 -0.81 -6.18
C PHE A 104 -11.43 0.03 -5.11
N PHE A 105 -11.82 1.30 -4.95
CA PHE A 105 -11.23 2.18 -3.94
C PHE A 105 -11.47 1.70 -2.51
N THR A 106 -12.64 1.12 -2.21
CA THR A 106 -12.90 0.50 -0.91
C THR A 106 -11.98 -0.68 -0.64
N VAL A 107 -11.79 -1.59 -1.61
CA VAL A 107 -10.89 -2.74 -1.47
C VAL A 107 -9.45 -2.28 -1.27
N VAL A 108 -8.99 -1.30 -2.05
CA VAL A 108 -7.64 -0.73 -1.92
C VAL A 108 -7.45 -0.04 -0.57
N ALA A 109 -8.44 0.71 -0.08
CA ALA A 109 -8.39 1.34 1.23
C ALA A 109 -8.26 0.32 2.36
N ILE A 110 -9.02 -0.78 2.31
CA ILE A 110 -8.92 -1.88 3.28
C ILE A 110 -7.55 -2.55 3.20
N ALA A 111 -7.07 -2.87 1.99
CA ALA A 111 -5.76 -3.48 1.79
C ALA A 111 -4.64 -2.61 2.37
N ASN A 112 -4.69 -1.28 2.15
CA ASN A 112 -3.73 -0.34 2.72
C ASN A 112 -3.77 -0.28 4.26
N ILE A 113 -4.96 -0.39 4.88
CA ILE A 113 -5.07 -0.47 6.35
C ILE A 113 -4.42 -1.76 6.87
N VAL A 114 -4.70 -2.90 6.23
CA VAL A 114 -4.09 -4.19 6.58
C VAL A 114 -2.56 -4.09 6.47
N GLU A 115 -2.06 -3.55 5.37
CA GLU A 115 -0.62 -3.35 5.17
C GLU A 115 0.00 -2.40 6.21
N ALA A 116 -0.68 -1.29 6.54
CA ALA A 116 -0.24 -0.37 7.59
C ALA A 116 -0.20 -1.04 8.98
N SER A 117 -1.13 -1.96 9.27
CA SER A 117 -1.14 -2.75 10.51
C SER A 117 -0.06 -3.83 10.58
N MET A 118 0.45 -4.29 9.43
CA MET A 118 1.56 -5.26 9.39
C MET A 118 2.94 -4.59 9.55
N ALA A 119 3.04 -3.29 9.29
CA ALA A 119 4.29 -2.53 9.48
C ALA A 119 4.91 -2.62 10.89
N PRO A 120 4.13 -2.53 12.01
CA PRO A 120 4.64 -2.80 13.36
C PRO A 120 5.31 -4.18 13.50
N MET A 121 4.70 -5.22 12.94
CA MET A 121 5.20 -6.58 13.03
C MET A 121 6.52 -6.71 12.27
N GLN A 122 6.60 -6.11 11.08
CA GLN A 122 7.82 -6.10 10.28
C GLN A 122 8.96 -5.31 10.94
N SER A 123 8.66 -4.18 11.61
CA SER A 123 9.69 -3.39 12.31
C SER A 123 10.23 -4.12 13.54
N LEU A 124 9.38 -4.82 14.28
CA LEU A 124 9.78 -5.68 15.40
C LEU A 124 10.60 -6.89 14.92
N LEU A 125 10.17 -7.56 13.84
CA LEU A 125 10.92 -8.67 13.25
C LEU A 125 12.28 -8.23 12.70
N GLN A 126 12.39 -7.06 12.07
CA GLN A 126 13.69 -6.52 11.63
C GLN A 126 14.63 -6.23 12.80
N ARG A 127 14.08 -5.75 13.93
CA ARG A 127 14.84 -5.53 15.17
C ARG A 127 15.34 -6.83 15.77
N ASP A 128 14.47 -7.83 15.90
CA ASP A 128 14.80 -9.14 16.47
C ASP A 128 15.77 -9.93 15.57
N MET A 129 15.67 -9.73 14.25
CA MET A 129 16.55 -10.36 13.26
C MET A 129 17.93 -9.71 13.14
N LYS A 130 18.25 -8.63 13.87
CA LYS A 130 19.59 -7.98 13.90
C LYS A 130 20.30 -8.07 12.54
N PHE A 131 19.72 -7.48 11.49
CA PHE A 131 20.53 -7.17 10.32
C PHE A 131 21.43 -6.00 10.71
N ARG A 132 22.66 -6.36 11.12
CA ARG A 132 23.83 -5.51 10.94
C ARG A 132 24.13 -5.38 9.46
#